data_AF-A0A6N7Q0Z9-F1
#
_entry.id   AF-A0A6N7Q0Z9-F1
#
_cell.length_a   1.000
_cell.length_b   1.000
_cell.length_c   1.000
_cell.angle_alpha   90.00
_cell.angle_beta   90.00
_cell.angle_gamma   90.00
#
_symmetry.space_group_name_H-M   'P 1'
#
loop_
_entity.id
_entity.type
_entity.pdbx_description
1 polymer ?
#
loop_
_entity_poly.entity_id
_entity_poly.type
_entity_poly.pdbx_seq_one_letter_code
_entity_poly.pdbx_strand_id
1 'polypeptide(L)'
;MQSQEQPSDLLGIGQPSAFVPYTTEDGWTVILPGEEGGRRQASGKVLRAFTSVEITLSRKEDLDACIRHLEESDRRFAANRENPWDWAKVMIRDMQVRFGVAWYDRDFFAAKRDAYSDPRHIALYAKFGATLDNFKIEHFLVDDRGELSPAN
;
A
#
# COMPACT_ATOMS: atom_id res chain seq x y z
N MET A 1 -30.73 34.92 -7.72
CA MET A 1 -29.72 34.73 -6.66
C MET A 1 -30.23 33.66 -5.73
N GLN A 2 -29.82 32.41 -5.92
CA GLN A 2 -30.19 31.30 -5.05
C GLN A 2 -28.96 30.90 -4.24
N SER A 3 -29.06 31.09 -2.93
CA SER A 3 -28.13 30.61 -1.93
C SER A 3 -28.26 29.09 -1.84
N GLN A 4 -27.16 28.36 -2.00
CA GLN A 4 -27.11 26.92 -1.74
C GLN A 4 -27.00 26.67 -0.24
N GLU A 5 -27.99 25.98 0.28
CA GLU A 5 -28.05 25.44 1.64
C GLU A 5 -27.01 24.32 1.81
N GLN A 6 -26.25 24.39 2.90
CA GLN A 6 -25.42 23.30 3.41
C GLN A 6 -26.29 22.44 4.34
N PRO A 7 -26.38 21.11 4.18
CA PRO A 7 -26.98 20.28 5.21
C PRO A 7 -26.01 20.10 6.37
N SER A 8 -26.45 20.57 7.53
CA SER A 8 -25.88 20.34 8.85
C SER A 8 -26.10 18.89 9.29
N ASP A 9 -25.02 18.12 9.41
CA ASP A 9 -25.03 16.85 10.14
C ASP A 9 -24.78 17.10 11.64
N LEU A 10 -25.87 17.05 12.39
CA LEU A 10 -25.94 17.13 13.85
C LEU A 10 -26.08 15.68 14.38
N LEU A 11 -25.23 15.32 15.35
CA LEU A 11 -25.30 14.14 16.25
C LEU A 11 -24.71 12.81 15.74
N GLY A 12 -23.50 12.49 16.26
CA GLY A 12 -23.22 11.21 16.90
C GLY A 12 -22.90 10.01 16.01
N ILE A 13 -21.65 9.54 16.12
CA ILE A 13 -21.10 8.31 15.51
C ILE A 13 -20.85 8.44 14.00
N GLY A 14 -20.01 9.41 13.61
CA GLY A 14 -19.38 9.39 12.31
C GLY A 14 -18.51 8.15 12.18
N GLN A 15 -18.96 7.15 11.42
CA GLN A 15 -18.05 6.20 10.79
C GLN A 15 -16.92 7.02 10.14
N PRO A 16 -15.63 6.67 10.34
CA PRO A 16 -14.56 7.43 9.71
C PRO A 16 -14.80 7.39 8.20
N SER A 17 -14.90 8.59 7.63
CA SER A 17 -15.00 8.93 6.22
C SER A 17 -14.44 7.80 5.34
N ALA A 18 -15.31 7.22 4.51
CA ALA A 18 -14.86 6.31 3.45
C ALA A 18 -13.77 7.03 2.65
N PHE A 19 -12.58 6.42 2.58
CA PHE A 19 -11.44 7.00 1.90
C PHE A 19 -11.82 7.44 0.48
N VAL A 20 -11.48 8.68 0.13
CA VAL A 20 -11.69 9.24 -1.20
C VAL A 20 -10.35 9.19 -1.95
N PRO A 21 -10.25 8.46 -3.07
CA PRO A 21 -9.08 8.48 -3.92
C PRO A 21 -8.70 9.90 -4.35
N TYR A 22 -7.40 10.21 -4.34
CA TYR A 22 -6.89 11.52 -4.73
C TYR A 22 -5.63 11.39 -5.59
N THR A 23 -5.33 12.38 -6.41
CA THR A 23 -4.15 12.39 -7.28
C THR A 23 -3.07 13.29 -6.68
N THR A 24 -1.84 12.80 -6.60
CA THR A 24 -0.66 13.56 -6.15
C THR A 24 -0.21 14.54 -7.24
N GLU A 25 0.58 15.55 -6.86
CA GLU A 25 1.16 16.50 -7.81
C GLU A 25 2.00 15.81 -8.90
N ASP A 26 2.61 14.68 -8.58
CA ASP A 26 3.40 13.84 -9.50
C ASP A 26 2.56 12.95 -10.43
N GLY A 27 1.23 13.11 -10.42
CA GLY A 27 0.28 12.41 -11.29
C GLY A 27 -0.09 11.00 -10.85
N TRP A 28 0.17 10.60 -9.60
CA TRP A 28 -0.23 9.29 -9.07
C TRP A 28 -1.58 9.37 -8.38
N THR A 29 -2.51 8.48 -8.72
CA THR A 29 -3.81 8.38 -8.04
C THR A 29 -3.72 7.37 -6.89
N VAL A 30 -3.86 7.84 -5.66
CA VAL A 30 -3.95 7.00 -4.46
C VAL A 30 -5.32 6.35 -4.43
N ILE A 31 -5.37 5.02 -4.51
CA ILE A 31 -6.61 4.24 -4.53
C ILE A 31 -6.86 3.49 -3.21
N LEU A 32 -5.81 3.21 -2.46
CA LEU A 32 -5.91 2.63 -1.12
C LEU A 32 -5.03 3.43 -0.16
N PRO A 33 -5.59 3.91 0.96
CA PRO A 33 -4.87 4.79 1.86
C PRO A 33 -3.85 4.08 2.73
N GLY A 34 -3.93 2.74 2.85
CA GLY A 34 -3.12 1.96 3.76
C GLY A 34 -3.02 2.58 5.16
N GLU A 35 -1.80 2.89 5.60
CA GLU A 35 -1.46 3.55 6.86
C GLU A 35 -2.01 4.98 6.97
N GLU A 36 -1.98 5.77 5.88
CA GLU A 36 -2.49 7.16 5.86
C GLU A 36 -3.98 7.23 6.18
N GLY A 37 -4.73 6.13 5.98
CA GLY A 37 -6.16 6.03 6.27
C GLY A 37 -6.51 5.94 7.76
N GLY A 38 -5.54 6.20 8.64
CA GLY A 38 -5.73 6.10 10.08
C GLY A 38 -5.81 4.66 10.58
N ARG A 39 -5.17 3.71 9.88
CA ARG A 39 -5.11 2.33 10.37
C ARG A 39 -4.35 2.29 11.69
N ARG A 40 -5.08 1.87 12.73
CA ARG A 40 -4.62 1.80 14.13
C ARG A 40 -3.41 0.88 14.38
N GLN A 41 -2.93 0.17 13.36
CA GLN A 41 -1.86 -0.83 13.50
C GLN A 41 -0.46 -0.18 13.60
N ALA A 42 -0.24 0.98 12.98
CA ALA A 42 0.99 1.76 13.09
C ALA A 42 1.12 2.51 14.43
N SER A 43 0.00 2.72 15.13
CA SER A 43 -0.04 3.55 16.35
C SER A 43 0.84 2.97 17.44
N GLY A 44 1.98 3.61 17.71
CA GLY A 44 2.97 3.19 18.70
C GLY A 44 4.03 2.21 18.20
N LYS A 45 4.01 1.84 16.91
CA LYS A 45 5.07 1.04 16.29
C LYS A 45 6.11 1.96 15.64
N VAL A 46 7.38 1.57 15.75
CA VAL A 46 8.49 2.30 15.13
C VAL A 46 8.76 1.69 13.76
N LEU A 47 8.67 2.48 12.70
CA LEU A 47 9.07 2.06 11.36
C LEU A 47 10.55 1.66 11.38
N ARG A 48 10.85 0.44 10.93
CA ARG A 48 12.20 -0.13 10.89
C ARG A 48 12.73 -0.32 9.49
N ALA A 49 11.84 -0.64 8.56
CA ALA A 49 12.15 -0.74 7.15
C ALA A 49 10.91 -0.36 6.32
N PHE A 50 11.14 -0.03 5.07
CA PHE A 50 10.11 0.26 4.10
C PHE A 50 10.45 -0.43 2.80
N THR A 51 9.49 -1.12 2.20
CA THR A 51 9.63 -1.67 0.85
C THR A 51 8.74 -0.87 -0.09
N SER A 52 9.33 -0.28 -1.12
CA SER A 52 8.61 0.28 -2.26
C SER A 52 8.56 -0.76 -3.36
N VAL A 53 7.37 -1.03 -3.87
CA VAL A 53 7.16 -1.92 -5.02
C VAL A 53 6.45 -1.14 -6.10
N GLU A 54 6.99 -1.18 -7.30
CA GLU A 54 6.35 -0.68 -8.51
C GLU A 54 6.21 -1.82 -9.52
N ILE A 55 5.02 -1.95 -10.10
CA ILE A 55 4.68 -2.97 -11.08
C ILE A 55 4.27 -2.24 -12.36
N THR A 56 4.93 -2.55 -13.47
CA THR A 56 4.54 -2.03 -14.79
C THR A 56 3.85 -3.14 -15.59
N LEU A 57 2.57 -2.92 -15.93
CA LEU A 57 1.73 -3.89 -16.63
C LEU A 57 1.51 -3.46 -18.09
N SER A 58 1.21 -4.41 -18.97
CA SER A 58 1.05 -4.13 -20.40
C SER A 58 -0.43 -4.13 -20.84
N ARG A 59 -1.33 -4.72 -20.05
CA ARG A 59 -2.76 -4.85 -20.37
C ARG A 59 -3.63 -4.32 -19.25
N LYS A 60 -4.72 -3.65 -19.61
CA LYS A 60 -5.66 -3.08 -18.65
C LYS A 60 -6.30 -4.15 -17.76
N GLU A 61 -6.60 -5.32 -18.32
CA GLU A 61 -7.16 -6.45 -17.58
C GLU A 61 -6.23 -6.94 -16.46
N ASP A 62 -4.93 -6.95 -16.71
CA ASP A 62 -3.89 -7.30 -15.73
C ASP A 62 -3.81 -6.24 -14.62
N LEU A 63 -3.93 -4.97 -14.98
CA LEU A 63 -3.98 -3.85 -14.03
C LEU A 63 -5.19 -3.98 -13.10
N ASP A 64 -6.38 -4.18 -13.67
CA ASP A 64 -7.61 -4.33 -12.90
C ASP A 64 -7.54 -5.58 -11.98
N ALA A 65 -6.94 -6.68 -12.45
CA ALA A 65 -6.72 -7.87 -11.65
C ALA A 65 -5.71 -7.65 -10.51
N CYS A 66 -4.62 -6.92 -10.78
CA CYS A 66 -3.62 -6.54 -9.77
C CYS A 66 -4.24 -5.70 -8.66
N ILE A 67 -5.02 -4.68 -9.03
CA ILE A 67 -5.72 -3.82 -8.06
C ILE A 67 -6.66 -4.65 -7.18
N ARG A 68 -7.48 -5.53 -7.77
CA ARG A 68 -8.39 -6.40 -7.00
C ARG A 68 -7.63 -7.31 -6.02
N HIS A 69 -6.47 -7.83 -6.43
CA HIS A 69 -5.61 -8.63 -5.56
C HIS A 69 -5.05 -7.82 -4.39
N LEU A 70 -4.65 -6.57 -4.64
CA LEU A 70 -4.18 -5.66 -3.60
C LEU A 70 -5.32 -5.30 -2.63
N GLU A 71 -6.52 -5.00 -3.12
CA GLU A 71 -7.70 -4.74 -2.29
C GLU A 71 -8.10 -5.93 -1.42
N GLU A 72 -8.07 -7.15 -1.97
CA GLU A 72 -8.37 -8.37 -1.22
C GLU A 72 -7.29 -8.66 -0.18
N SER A 73 -6.01 -8.48 -0.53
CA SER A 73 -4.90 -8.59 0.40
C SER A 73 -5.09 -7.58 1.55
N ASP A 74 -5.28 -6.31 1.21
CA ASP A 74 -5.51 -5.22 2.13
C ASP A 74 -6.66 -5.50 3.10
N ARG A 75 -7.79 -6.00 2.62
CA ARG A 75 -8.95 -6.40 3.44
C ARG A 75 -8.61 -7.53 4.41
N ARG A 76 -7.88 -8.55 3.95
CA ARG A 76 -7.41 -9.66 4.82
C ARG A 76 -6.46 -9.15 5.89
N PHE A 77 -5.58 -8.21 5.54
CA PHE A 77 -4.63 -7.61 6.48
C PHE A 77 -5.32 -6.73 7.52
N ALA A 78 -6.34 -5.96 7.14
CA ALA A 78 -7.11 -5.14 8.06
C ALA A 78 -7.75 -5.96 9.20
N ALA A 79 -8.06 -7.24 8.96
CA ALA A 79 -8.63 -8.14 9.95
C ALA A 79 -7.63 -8.65 11.00
N ASN A 80 -6.31 -8.53 10.77
CA ASN A 80 -5.27 -9.04 11.67
C ASN A 80 -4.40 -7.89 12.22
N ARG A 81 -4.51 -7.60 13.52
CA ARG A 81 -3.92 -6.42 14.17
C ARG A 81 -2.50 -6.62 14.71
N GLU A 82 -2.02 -7.87 14.75
CA GLU A 82 -0.72 -8.22 15.33
C GLU A 82 0.38 -8.37 14.27
N ASN A 83 0.14 -7.92 13.04
CA ASN A 83 1.13 -8.06 11.98
C ASN A 83 2.38 -7.18 12.25
N PRO A 84 3.58 -7.69 11.97
CA PRO A 84 4.84 -6.95 12.07
C PRO A 84 5.06 -5.98 10.88
N TRP A 85 4.06 -5.82 10.02
CA TRP A 85 4.10 -4.93 8.86
C TRP A 85 2.70 -4.42 8.49
N ASP A 86 2.65 -3.29 7.79
CA ASP A 86 1.42 -2.64 7.30
C ASP A 86 1.55 -2.25 5.82
N TRP A 87 0.42 -2.18 5.13
CA TRP A 87 0.32 -1.54 3.82
C TRP A 87 0.37 -0.02 3.98
N ALA A 88 1.29 0.65 3.27
CA ALA A 88 1.46 2.10 3.38
C ALA A 88 0.42 2.87 2.56
N LYS A 89 0.53 2.88 1.23
CA LYS A 89 -0.50 3.35 0.31
C LYS A 89 -0.35 2.65 -1.03
N VAL A 90 -1.45 2.49 -1.75
CA VAL A 90 -1.45 1.96 -3.12
C VAL A 90 -1.85 3.07 -4.07
N MET A 91 -1.00 3.26 -5.07
CA MET A 91 -1.06 4.33 -6.06
C MET A 91 -1.06 3.72 -7.45
N ILE A 92 -1.78 4.34 -8.37
CA ILE A 92 -1.81 3.95 -9.77
C ILE A 92 -1.50 5.16 -10.66
N ARG A 93 -0.78 4.91 -11.74
CA ARG A 93 -0.54 5.89 -12.79
C ARG A 93 -0.44 5.16 -14.13
N ASP A 94 -1.35 5.46 -15.04
CA ASP A 94 -1.47 4.77 -16.33
C ASP A 94 -1.54 3.24 -16.16
N MET A 95 -0.47 2.55 -16.51
CA MET A 95 -0.32 1.09 -16.43
C MET A 95 0.62 0.64 -15.30
N GLN A 96 0.96 1.56 -14.41
CA GLN A 96 1.85 1.33 -13.28
C GLN A 96 1.06 1.29 -11.97
N VAL A 97 1.38 0.32 -11.12
CA VAL A 97 0.90 0.24 -9.74
C VAL A 97 2.09 0.39 -8.82
N ARG A 98 2.02 1.32 -7.88
CA ARG A 98 3.03 1.50 -6.84
C ARG A 98 2.41 1.28 -5.48
N PHE A 99 3.05 0.48 -4.64
CA PHE A 99 2.64 0.31 -3.26
C PHE A 99 3.83 0.22 -2.30
N GLY A 100 3.59 0.63 -1.07
CA GLY A 100 4.56 0.55 0.01
C GLY A 100 4.17 -0.49 1.05
N VAL A 101 5.18 -1.12 1.67
CA VAL A 101 5.02 -1.94 2.87
C VAL A 101 5.92 -1.40 3.97
N ALA A 102 5.30 -0.97 5.06
CA ALA A 102 5.94 -0.53 6.28
C ALA A 102 6.25 -1.74 7.16
N TRP A 103 7.49 -1.89 7.60
CA TRP A 103 7.92 -2.97 8.48
C TRP A 103 8.31 -2.40 9.84
N TYR A 104 7.83 -3.02 10.91
CA TYR A 104 8.08 -2.57 12.28
C TYR A 104 9.07 -3.46 13.04
N ASP A 105 9.50 -4.55 12.40
CA ASP A 105 10.43 -5.53 12.96
C ASP A 105 11.56 -5.79 11.95
N ARG A 106 12.81 -5.59 12.38
CA ARG A 106 14.01 -5.74 11.54
C ARG A 106 14.31 -7.22 11.22
N ASP A 107 14.11 -8.12 12.17
CA ASP A 107 14.39 -9.54 12.00
C ASP A 107 13.35 -10.18 11.08
N PHE A 108 12.08 -9.79 11.25
CA PHE A 108 11.01 -10.19 10.35
C PHE A 108 11.24 -9.68 8.93
N PHE A 109 11.64 -8.41 8.79
CA PHE A 109 12.02 -7.84 7.49
C PHE A 109 13.18 -8.62 6.85
N ALA A 110 14.27 -8.89 7.57
CA ALA A 110 15.40 -9.64 7.04
C ALA A 110 15.01 -11.04 6.56
N ALA A 111 14.10 -11.71 7.28
CA ALA A 111 13.61 -13.04 6.91
C ALA A 111 12.58 -13.06 5.77
N LYS A 112 11.89 -11.93 5.51
CA LYS A 112 10.73 -11.87 4.59
C LYS A 112 10.89 -10.88 3.43
N ARG A 113 11.94 -10.06 3.39
CA ARG A 113 12.16 -9.10 2.30
C ARG A 113 12.21 -9.78 0.92
N ASP A 114 12.76 -11.00 0.87
CA ASP A 114 12.86 -11.80 -0.35
C ASP A 114 11.57 -12.54 -0.70
N ALA A 115 10.50 -12.41 0.09
CA ALA A 115 9.24 -13.10 -0.16
C ALA A 115 8.63 -12.68 -1.51
N TYR A 116 8.83 -11.44 -1.95
CA TYR A 116 8.38 -10.98 -3.27
C TYR A 116 9.05 -11.75 -4.43
N SER A 117 10.24 -12.30 -4.20
CA SER A 117 10.98 -13.12 -5.16
C SER A 117 10.76 -14.63 -4.96
N ASP A 118 10.00 -15.04 -3.94
CA ASP A 118 9.66 -16.45 -3.67
C ASP A 118 8.75 -17.01 -4.78
N PRO A 119 8.98 -18.24 -5.28
CA PRO A 119 8.16 -18.89 -6.29
C PRO A 119 6.64 -18.89 -6.01
N ARG A 120 6.25 -18.83 -4.73
CA ARG A 120 4.84 -18.74 -4.32
C ARG A 120 4.21 -17.38 -4.68
N HIS A 121 4.98 -16.29 -4.64
CA HIS A 121 4.52 -14.99 -5.12
C HIS A 121 4.58 -14.90 -6.64
N ILE A 122 5.55 -15.55 -7.28
CA ILE A 122 5.59 -15.66 -8.76
C ILE A 122 4.30 -16.31 -9.30
N ALA A 123 3.81 -17.37 -8.64
CA ALA A 123 2.54 -18.01 -9.00
C ALA A 123 1.31 -17.10 -8.77
N LEU A 124 1.38 -16.16 -7.83
CA LEU A 124 0.36 -15.13 -7.64
C LEU A 124 0.42 -14.09 -8.77
N TYR A 125 1.62 -13.65 -9.15
CA TYR A 125 1.85 -12.66 -10.21
C TYR A 125 1.37 -13.15 -11.58
N ALA A 126 1.57 -14.44 -11.85
CA ALA A 126 1.06 -15.09 -13.04
C ALA A 126 -0.47 -14.98 -13.19
N LYS A 127 -1.23 -14.84 -12.09
CA LYS A 127 -2.70 -14.68 -12.15
C LYS A 127 -3.15 -13.34 -12.72
N PHE A 128 -2.29 -12.34 -12.69
CA PHE A 128 -2.53 -11.02 -13.29
C PHE A 128 -1.49 -10.69 -14.36
N GLY A 129 -0.91 -11.72 -14.99
CA GLY A 129 -0.05 -11.55 -16.17
C GLY A 129 1.30 -10.86 -15.93
N ALA A 130 1.74 -10.72 -14.68
CA ALA A 130 3.03 -10.10 -14.36
C ALA A 130 4.12 -11.15 -14.12
N THR A 131 5.33 -10.86 -14.58
CA THR A 131 6.57 -11.59 -14.23
C THR A 131 7.45 -10.74 -13.32
N LEU A 132 8.49 -11.31 -12.72
CA LEU A 132 9.42 -10.55 -11.88
C LEU A 132 10.07 -9.37 -12.61
N ASP A 133 10.27 -9.44 -13.92
CA ASP A 133 10.78 -8.34 -14.74
C ASP A 133 9.87 -7.10 -14.75
N ASN A 134 8.58 -7.28 -14.44
CA ASN A 134 7.64 -6.17 -14.32
C ASN A 134 7.75 -5.44 -12.97
N PHE A 135 8.46 -6.03 -12.00
CA PHE A 135 8.56 -5.51 -10.64
C PHE A 135 9.87 -4.76 -10.46
N LYS A 136 9.76 -3.52 -9.99
CA LYS A 136 10.85 -2.78 -9.39
C LYS A 136 10.61 -2.76 -7.87
N ILE A 137 11.46 -3.47 -7.13
CA ILE A 137 11.39 -3.57 -5.68
C ILE A 137 12.59 -2.85 -5.10
N GLU A 138 12.34 -1.87 -4.24
CA GLU A 138 13.37 -1.10 -3.54
C GLU A 138 13.11 -1.23 -2.04
N HIS A 139 14.13 -1.67 -1.31
CA HIS A 139 14.06 -1.76 0.14
C HIS A 139 14.82 -0.59 0.78
N PHE A 140 14.29 -0.09 1.88
CA PHE A 140 14.86 0.99 2.64
C PHE A 140 14.87 0.61 4.11
N LEU A 141 16.00 0.81 4.80
CA LEU A 141 16.09 0.68 6.25
C LEU A 141 15.92 2.05 6.89
N VAL A 142 15.20 2.09 7.99
CA VAL A 142 15.13 3.28 8.84
C VAL A 142 16.31 3.27 9.78
N ASP A 143 17.14 4.30 9.69
CA ASP A 143 18.26 4.51 10.61
C ASP A 143 17.78 5.02 11.98
N ASP A 144 18.70 5.24 12.91
CA ASP A 144 18.36 5.68 14.27
C ASP A 144 17.83 7.14 14.32
N ARG A 145 17.90 7.87 13.20
CA ARG A 145 17.37 9.24 13.04
C ARG A 145 15.98 9.25 12.40
N GLY A 146 15.47 8.09 11.98
CA GLY A 146 14.22 7.99 11.24
C GLY A 146 14.36 8.19 9.74
N GLU A 147 15.58 8.25 9.21
CA GLU A 147 15.85 8.46 7.79
C GLU A 147 15.90 7.13 7.03
N LEU A 148 15.31 7.12 5.83
CA LEU A 148 15.28 5.95 4.95
C LEU A 148 16.59 5.87 4.15
N SER A 149 17.37 4.83 4.40
CA SER A 149 18.58 4.50 3.65
C SER A 149 18.34 3.28 2.76
N PRO A 150 18.81 3.26 1.49
CA PRO A 150 18.66 2.10 0.63
C PRO A 150 19.27 0.84 1.25
N ALA A 151 18.49 -0.24 1.32
CA ALA A 151 18.95 -1.57 1.69
C ALA A 151 19.10 -2.40 0.42
N ASN A 152 20.33 -2.43 -0.11
CA ASN A 152 20.70 -3.40 -1.14
C ASN A 152 20.79 -4.83 -0.58
#